data_AF-A0A927AV27-F1
#
_entry.id   AF-A0A927AV27-F1
#
_cell.length_a   1.000
_cell.length_b   1.000
_cell.length_c   1.000
_cell.angle_alpha   90.00
_cell.angle_beta   90.00
_cell.angle_gamma   90.00
#
_symmetry.space_group_name_H-M   'P 1'
#
loop_
_entity.id
_entity.type
_entity.pdbx_description
1 polymer ?
#
loop_
_entity_poly.entity_id
_entity_poly.type
_entity_poly.pdbx_seq_one_letter_code
_entity_poly.pdbx_strand_id
1 'polypeptide(L)'
;MVLNLQQILDDLSDIKKDVSAIQGIINQAPFQPTDDKPMSLTEAAEFLGIAEQTIYQNIRKVPHRKRFGRLYFFKAELLAYLDGHEINQSRKPRS
;
A
#
# COMPACT_ATOMS: atom_id res chain seq x y z
N MET A 1 12.76 45.71 15.69
CA MET A 1 13.37 44.38 15.41
C MET A 1 13.78 44.42 13.95
N VAL A 2 15.07 44.48 13.66
CA VAL A 2 15.55 44.51 12.27
C VAL A 2 15.54 43.08 11.75
N LEU A 3 14.71 42.80 10.75
CA LEU A 3 14.82 41.55 10.02
C LEU A 3 16.13 41.59 9.21
N ASN A 4 17.06 40.70 9.54
CA ASN A 4 18.30 40.55 8.79
C ASN A 4 18.01 39.70 7.55
N LEU A 5 18.19 40.30 6.36
CA LEU A 5 17.98 39.62 5.09
C LEU A 5 18.82 38.34 4.97
N GLN A 6 20.02 38.30 5.54
CA GLN A 6 20.84 37.09 5.55
C GLN A 6 20.16 35.96 6.31
N GLN A 7 19.67 36.24 7.52
CA GLN A 7 18.97 35.23 8.33
C GLN A 7 17.77 34.64 7.57
N ILE A 8 17.02 35.48 6.87
CA ILE A 8 15.87 35.01 6.07
C ILE A 8 16.32 34.07 4.95
N LEU A 9 17.44 34.38 4.27
CA LEU A 9 17.96 33.56 3.19
C LEU A 9 18.53 32.23 3.67
N ASP A 10 19.18 32.23 4.83
CA ASP A 10 19.66 31.03 5.51
C ASP A 10 18.48 30.13 5.92
N ASP A 11 17.48 30.69 6.61
CA ASP A 11 16.29 29.95 7.04
C ASP A 11 15.53 29.33 5.85
N LEU A 12 15.41 30.06 4.73
CA LEU A 12 14.79 29.53 3.51
C LEU A 12 15.58 28.38 2.89
N SER A 13 16.91 28.43 2.99
CA SER A 13 17.78 27.38 2.47
C SER A 13 17.65 26.10 3.30
N ASP A 14 17.57 26.24 4.62
CA ASP A 14 17.34 25.12 5.54
C ASP A 14 15.96 24.50 5.33
N ILE A 15 14.89 25.32 5.24
CA ILE A 15 13.53 24.84 4.94
C ILE A 15 13.51 24.05 3.63
N LYS A 16 14.15 24.57 2.58
CA LYS A 16 14.19 23.88 1.29
C LYS A 16 14.88 22.51 1.38
N LYS A 17 15.93 22.43 2.20
CA LYS A 17 16.70 21.21 2.43
C LYS A 17 15.88 20.18 3.21
N ASP A 18 15.20 20.60 4.26
CA ASP A 18 14.32 19.75 5.07
C ASP A 18 13.13 19.22 4.24
N VAL A 19 12.49 20.08 3.45
CA VAL A 19 11.41 19.68 2.54
C VAL A 19 11.89 18.64 1.54
N SER A 20 13.09 18.82 0.97
CA SER A 20 13.67 17.85 0.02
C SER A 20 13.98 16.50 0.67
N ALA A 21 14.47 16.52 1.92
CA ALA A 21 14.74 15.31 2.69
C ALA A 21 13.44 14.56 3.04
N ILE A 22 12.41 15.27 3.49
CA ILE A 22 11.08 14.71 3.77
C ILE A 22 10.49 14.10 2.50
N GLN A 23 10.58 14.79 1.36
CA GLN A 23 10.09 14.28 0.08
C GLN A 23 10.80 12.98 -0.31
N GLY A 24 12.12 12.89 -0.07
CA GLY A 24 12.90 11.68 -0.26
C GLY A 24 12.41 10.51 0.61
N ILE A 25 12.12 10.78 1.89
CA ILE A 25 11.61 9.77 2.83
C ILE A 25 10.19 9.31 2.44
N ILE A 26 9.30 10.23 2.06
CA ILE A 26 7.94 9.90 1.62
C ILE A 26 7.97 9.03 0.36
N ASN A 27 8.83 9.35 -0.60
CA ASN A 27 8.95 8.60 -1.84
C ASN A 27 9.70 7.27 -1.69
N GLN A 28 10.49 7.10 -0.62
CA GLN A 28 11.25 5.88 -0.33
C GLN A 28 10.59 4.99 0.72
N ALA A 29 9.59 5.46 1.45
CA ALA A 29 8.83 4.63 2.38
C ALA A 29 8.00 3.62 1.57
N PRO A 30 8.34 2.32 1.58
CA PRO A 30 7.44 1.33 1.02
C PRO A 30 6.14 1.42 1.81
N PHE A 31 5.04 1.57 1.07
CA PHE A 31 3.65 1.42 1.50
C PHE A 31 3.53 0.82 2.91
N GLN A 32 3.29 1.67 3.90
CA GLN A 32 2.94 1.23 5.26
C GLN A 32 1.68 0.36 5.12
N PRO A 33 1.65 -0.89 5.61
CA PRO A 33 0.42 -1.67 5.64
C PRO A 33 -0.53 -1.01 6.63
N THR A 34 -1.34 -0.09 6.11
CA THR A 34 -2.37 0.66 6.83
C THR A 34 -3.41 -0.32 7.32
N ASP A 35 -3.28 -0.81 8.55
CA ASP A 35 -4.35 -1.41 9.37
C ASP A 35 -5.43 -2.14 8.55
N ASP A 36 -4.98 -2.97 7.60
CA ASP A 36 -5.84 -3.33 6.47
C ASP A 36 -6.69 -4.47 6.99
N LYS A 37 -7.84 -4.10 7.53
CA LYS A 37 -8.78 -5.03 8.14
C LYS A 37 -9.03 -6.13 7.13
N PRO A 38 -8.76 -7.40 7.49
CA PRO A 38 -8.89 -8.49 6.54
C PRO A 38 -10.34 -8.58 6.08
N MET A 39 -10.53 -8.36 4.79
CA MET A 39 -11.81 -8.36 4.11
C MET A 39 -12.24 -9.80 3.85
N SER A 40 -13.53 -10.06 3.97
CA SER A 40 -14.15 -11.30 3.54
C SER A 40 -14.24 -11.39 2.01
N LEU A 41 -14.59 -12.57 1.49
CA LEU A 41 -14.78 -12.78 0.06
C LEU A 41 -15.82 -11.82 -0.54
N THR A 42 -16.94 -11.63 0.15
CA THR A 42 -18.03 -10.75 -0.29
C THR A 42 -17.55 -9.31 -0.38
N GLU A 43 -16.86 -8.81 0.64
CA GLU A 43 -16.29 -7.46 0.63
C GLU A 43 -15.25 -7.28 -0.48
N ALA A 44 -14.44 -8.31 -0.77
CA ALA A 44 -13.49 -8.27 -1.88
C ALA A 44 -14.20 -8.28 -3.25
N ALA A 45 -15.31 -9.01 -3.38
CA ALA A 45 -16.15 -9.05 -4.58
C ALA A 45 -16.78 -7.68 -4.87
N GLU A 46 -17.36 -7.06 -3.84
CA GLU A 46 -17.90 -5.70 -3.92
C GLU A 46 -16.80 -4.69 -4.26
N PHE A 47 -15.62 -4.82 -3.64
CA PHE A 47 -14.49 -3.92 -3.89
C PHE A 47 -13.97 -4.00 -5.33
N LEU A 48 -13.84 -5.21 -5.88
CA LEU A 48 -13.38 -5.45 -7.25
C LEU A 48 -14.48 -5.27 -8.30
N GLY A 49 -15.75 -5.16 -7.88
CA GLY A 49 -16.89 -5.06 -8.78
C GLY A 49 -17.15 -6.33 -9.60
N ILE A 50 -16.76 -7.51 -9.08
CA ILE A 50 -16.92 -8.81 -9.76
C ILE A 50 -17.68 -9.80 -8.89
N ALA A 51 -18.25 -10.83 -9.51
CA ALA A 51 -18.96 -11.87 -8.77
C ALA A 51 -18.03 -12.70 -7.87
N GLU A 52 -18.52 -13.13 -6.71
CA GLU A 52 -17.76 -14.00 -5.78
C GLU A 52 -17.26 -15.28 -6.47
N GLN A 53 -18.07 -15.85 -7.36
CA GLN A 53 -17.71 -17.04 -8.15
C GLN A 53 -16.50 -16.77 -9.05
N THR A 54 -16.39 -15.57 -9.62
CA THR A 54 -15.25 -15.16 -10.45
C THR A 54 -13.99 -15.03 -9.60
N ILE A 55 -14.08 -14.55 -8.37
CA ILE A 55 -12.95 -14.56 -7.43
C ILE A 55 -12.52 -15.99 -7.10
N TYR A 56 -13.46 -16.90 -6.82
CA TYR A 56 -13.14 -18.30 -6.57
C TYR A 56 -12.43 -18.96 -7.76
N GLN A 57 -12.89 -18.71 -8.99
CA GLN A 57 -12.25 -19.21 -10.21
C GLN A 57 -10.84 -18.64 -10.41
N ASN A 58 -10.62 -17.38 -10.01
CA ASN A 58 -9.36 -16.67 -10.15
C ASN A 58 -8.53 -16.63 -8.85
N ILE A 59 -8.83 -17.47 -7.86
CA ILE A 59 -8.19 -17.43 -6.54
C ILE A 59 -6.66 -17.64 -6.60
N ARG A 60 -6.16 -18.27 -7.68
CA ARG A 60 -4.72 -18.43 -7.94
C ARG A 60 -4.02 -17.14 -8.35
N LYS A 61 -4.76 -16.20 -8.95
CA LYS A 61 -4.27 -14.91 -9.43
C LYS A 61 -4.53 -13.80 -8.42
N VAL A 62 -5.65 -13.89 -7.69
CA VAL A 62 -6.03 -12.90 -6.68
C VAL A 62 -5.21 -13.12 -5.41
N PRO A 63 -4.53 -12.07 -4.89
CA PRO A 63 -3.78 -12.16 -3.65
C PRO A 63 -4.74 -12.41 -2.49
N HIS A 64 -4.50 -13.49 -1.74
CA HIS A 64 -5.35 -13.91 -0.63
C HIS A 64 -4.50 -14.56 0.46
N ARG A 65 -4.99 -14.48 1.70
CA ARG A 65 -4.42 -15.21 2.84
C ARG A 65 -5.41 -16.24 3.36
N LYS A 66 -4.97 -17.48 3.50
CA LYS A 66 -5.77 -18.55 4.11
C LYS A 66 -5.45 -18.67 5.59
N ARG A 67 -6.46 -18.50 6.45
CA ARG A 67 -6.33 -18.68 7.91
C ARG A 67 -7.55 -19.42 8.43
N PHE A 68 -7.35 -20.48 9.21
CA PHE A 68 -8.43 -21.33 9.77
C PHE A 68 -9.49 -21.78 8.75
N GLY A 69 -9.08 -22.10 7.51
CA GLY A 69 -9.99 -22.53 6.45
C GLY A 69 -10.79 -21.42 5.76
N ARG A 70 -10.64 -20.16 6.20
CA ARG A 70 -11.25 -18.98 5.58
C ARG A 70 -10.23 -18.23 4.72
N LEU A 71 -10.74 -17.62 3.66
CA LEU A 71 -9.99 -16.72 2.78
C LEU A 71 -10.16 -15.29 3.27
N TYR A 72 -9.05 -14.59 3.37
CA TYR A 72 -8.99 -13.19 3.76
C TYR A 72 -8.26 -12.41 2.67
N PHE A 73 -8.80 -11.24 2.35
CA PHE A 73 -8.27 -10.34 1.34
C PHE A 73 -7.86 -9.03 2.01
N PHE A 74 -6.88 -8.35 1.43
CA PHE A 74 -6.41 -7.06 1.91
C PHE A 74 -6.60 -6.04 0.80
N LYS A 75 -7.18 -4.90 1.12
CA LYS A 75 -7.50 -3.84 0.16
C LYS A 75 -6.26 -3.34 -0.55
N ALA A 76 -5.17 -3.14 0.19
CA ALA A 76 -3.85 -2.82 -0.35
C ALA A 76 -3.39 -3.80 -1.44
N GLU A 77 -3.57 -5.09 -1.21
CA GLU A 77 -3.17 -6.15 -2.14
C GLU A 77 -4.07 -6.21 -3.37
N LEU A 78 -5.38 -6.01 -3.17
CA LEU A 78 -6.35 -5.93 -4.27
C LEU A 78 -6.09 -4.70 -5.17
N LEU A 79 -5.73 -3.56 -4.58
CA LEU A 79 -5.34 -2.36 -5.34
C LEU A 79 -4.07 -2.59 -6.14
N ALA A 80 -3.04 -3.19 -5.55
CA ALA A 80 -1.80 -3.53 -6.27
C ALA A 80 -2.06 -4.48 -7.44
N TYR A 81 -2.99 -5.44 -7.28
CA TYR A 81 -3.43 -6.33 -8.34
C TYR A 81 -4.13 -5.60 -9.49
N LEU A 82 -4.98 -4.60 -9.20
CA LEU A 82 -5.63 -3.76 -10.22
C LEU A 82 -4.64 -2.90 -10.98
N ASP A 83 -3.60 -2.40 -10.31
CA ASP A 83 -2.55 -1.56 -10.90
C ASP A 83 -1.57 -2.34 -11.78
N GLY A 84 -1.71 -3.69 -11.86
CA GLY A 84 -0.84 -4.55 -12.66
C GLY A 84 0.49 -4.91 -11.98
N HIS A 85 0.68 -4.52 -10.72
CA HIS A 85 1.77 -4.99 -9.89
C HIS A 85 1.44 -6.39 -9.35
N GLU A 86 1.91 -7.44 -10.04
CA GLU A 86 1.81 -8.82 -9.58
C GLU A 86 2.57 -9.01 -8.25
N ILE A 87 1.89 -8.78 -7.14
CA ILE A 87 2.38 -9.14 -5.80
C ILE A 87 2.28 -10.66 -5.63
N ASN A 88 3.35 -11.33 -6.04
CA ASN A 88 3.51 -12.78 -5.99
C ASN A 88 3.62 -13.28 -4.54
N GLN A 89 2.48 -13.44 -3.85
CA GLN A 89 2.44 -13.93 -2.45
C GLN A 89 2.27 -15.45 -2.28
N SER A 90 2.49 -16.25 -3.32
CA SER A 90 2.40 -17.73 -3.21
C SER A 90 3.73 -18.44 -3.41
N ARG A 91 4.72 -18.14 -2.53
CA ARG A 91 5.81 -19.07 -2.24
C ARG A 91 6.16 -19.03 -0.76
N LYS A 92 5.39 -19.75 0.07
CA LYS A 92 5.96 -20.30 1.31
C LYS A 92 6.37 -21.75 1.03
N PRO A 93 7.64 -22.13 1.20
CA PRO A 93 8.05 -23.52 1.04
C PRO A 93 7.37 -24.36 2.13
N ARG A 94 6.85 -25.52 1.74
CA ARG A 94 6.48 -26.57 2.70
C ARG A 94 7.77 -27.00 3.40
N SER A 95 7.90 -26.69 4.68
CA SER A 95 8.74 -27.46 5.61
C SER A 95 7.96 -28.65 6.12
#